data_AF-A0A846QIJ9-F1
#
_entry.id   AF-A0A846QIJ9-F1
#
_cell.length_a   1.000
_cell.length_b   1.000
_cell.length_c   1.000
_cell.angle_alpha   90.00
_cell.angle_beta   90.00
_cell.angle_gamma   90.00
#
_symmetry.space_group_name_H-M   'P 1'
#
loop_
_entity.id
_entity.type
_entity.pdbx_description
1 polymer ?
#
loop_
_entity_poly.entity_id
_entity_poly.type
_entity_poly.pdbx_seq_one_letter_code
_entity_poly.pdbx_strand_id
1 'polypeptide(L)'
;MKRIITILASALILSCLTIGSAFAAEVVQGKCLGYDTAAATIEVEEYDINFSKDHPYGHSTGIRSLFNVKEAKIGITPETGDVLRIAYDVKGSQKMALKVMNVSKQDLSKK
;
A
#
# COMPACT_ATOMS: atom_id res chain seq x y z
N MET A 1 0.93 -47.35 20.16
CA MET A 1 1.97 -46.38 19.75
C MET A 1 1.72 -45.77 18.37
N LYS A 2 1.62 -46.55 17.27
CA LYS A 2 1.37 -46.01 15.90
C LYS A 2 0.17 -45.08 15.79
N ARG A 3 -0.98 -45.43 16.39
CA ARG A 3 -2.20 -44.58 16.40
C ARG A 3 -2.03 -43.24 17.11
N ILE A 4 -1.25 -43.21 18.20
CA ILE A 4 -0.98 -41.97 18.96
C ILE A 4 -0.08 -41.05 18.14
N ILE A 5 0.91 -41.61 17.43
CA ILE A 5 1.79 -40.86 16.53
C ILE A 5 0.99 -40.27 15.37
N THR A 6 0.04 -41.00 14.79
CA THR A 6 -0.83 -40.49 13.72
C THR A 6 -1.73 -39.35 14.20
N ILE A 7 -2.27 -39.45 15.42
CA ILE A 7 -3.11 -38.38 16.02
C ILE A 7 -2.26 -37.13 16.31
N LEU A 8 -1.05 -37.28 16.84
CA LEU A 8 -0.16 -36.16 17.11
C LEU A 8 0.32 -35.48 15.82
N ALA A 9 0.62 -36.25 14.78
CA ALA A 9 1.01 -35.71 13.47
C ALA A 9 -0.14 -34.92 12.82
N SER A 10 -1.37 -35.43 12.91
CA SER A 10 -2.54 -34.74 12.36
C SER A 10 -2.90 -33.47 13.14
N ALA A 11 -2.76 -33.49 14.47
CA ALA A 11 -2.92 -32.29 15.30
C ALA A 11 -1.89 -31.20 14.98
N LEU A 12 -0.63 -31.58 14.75
CA LEU A 12 0.44 -30.64 14.39
C LEU A 12 0.22 -30.01 13.00
N ILE A 13 -0.24 -30.79 12.03
CA ILE A 13 -0.57 -30.30 10.69
C ILE A 13 -1.74 -29.32 10.78
N LEU A 14 -2.77 -29.64 11.57
CA LEU A 14 -3.93 -28.76 11.75
C LEU A 14 -3.56 -27.45 12.45
N SER A 15 -2.63 -27.47 13.41
CA SER A 15 -2.13 -26.24 14.06
C SER A 15 -1.30 -25.36 13.12
N CYS A 16 -0.59 -25.93 12.14
CA CYS A 16 0.17 -25.13 11.17
C CYS A 16 -0.74 -24.42 10.16
N LEU A 17 -1.95 -24.95 9.89
CA LEU A 17 -2.88 -24.39 8.91
C LEU A 17 -3.65 -23.16 9.43
N THR A 18 -3.66 -22.89 10.74
CA THR A 18 -4.42 -21.76 11.33
C THR A 18 -3.61 -20.47 11.47
N ILE A 19 -2.32 -20.45 11.09
CA ILE A 19 -1.42 -19.30 11.30
C ILE A 19 -1.50 -18.26 10.16
N GLY A 20 -2.15 -18.58 9.04
CA GLY A 20 -2.10 -17.77 7.81
C GLY A 20 -3.31 -16.89 7.54
N SER A 21 -3.47 -15.76 8.25
CA SER A 21 -4.25 -14.62 7.73
C SER A 21 -3.39 -13.36 7.77
N ALA A 22 -2.46 -13.25 6.82
CA ALA A 22 -1.79 -11.99 6.55
C ALA A 22 -2.76 -11.09 5.77
N PHE A 23 -3.31 -10.07 6.43
CA PHE A 23 -4.06 -9.02 5.75
C PHE A 23 -3.13 -8.30 4.77
N ALA A 24 -3.31 -8.53 3.48
CA ALA A 24 -2.60 -7.81 2.44
C ALA A 24 -3.17 -6.39 2.38
N ALA A 25 -2.33 -5.40 2.70
CA ALA A 25 -2.68 -3.99 2.50
C ALA A 25 -2.88 -3.71 1.01
N GLU A 26 -3.88 -2.92 0.67
CA GLU A 26 -4.08 -2.43 -0.69
C GLU A 26 -2.97 -1.44 -1.03
N VAL A 27 -2.62 -1.34 -2.31
CA VAL A 27 -1.58 -0.43 -2.79
C VAL A 27 -2.13 0.35 -3.97
N VAL A 28 -2.03 1.67 -3.86
CA VAL A 28 -2.26 2.57 -4.99
C VAL A 28 -0.96 3.24 -5.39
N GLN A 29 -0.82 3.52 -6.68
CA GLN A 29 0.21 4.40 -7.19
C GLN A 29 -0.46 5.54 -7.96
N GLY A 30 0.05 6.75 -7.84
CA GLY A 30 -0.60 7.91 -8.45
C GLY A 30 0.14 9.21 -8.25
N LYS A 31 -0.34 10.25 -8.92
CA LYS A 31 0.19 11.61 -8.80
C LYS A 31 -0.40 12.33 -7.61
N CYS A 32 0.45 12.88 -6.75
CA CYS A 32 0.06 13.73 -5.63
C CYS A 32 -0.62 15.00 -6.16
N LEU A 33 -1.89 15.19 -5.82
CA LEU A 33 -2.63 16.42 -6.09
C LEU A 33 -2.43 17.43 -4.96
N GLY A 34 -2.35 16.95 -3.72
CA GLY A 34 -2.05 17.78 -2.56
C GLY A 34 -1.81 16.97 -1.29
N TYR A 35 -1.04 17.56 -0.38
CA TYR A 35 -0.84 17.04 0.96
C TYR A 35 -1.22 18.11 1.98
N ASP A 36 -2.32 17.88 2.70
CA ASP A 36 -2.75 18.70 3.82
C ASP A 36 -2.21 18.12 5.12
N THR A 37 -1.20 18.79 5.67
CA THR A 37 -0.55 18.40 6.94
C THR A 37 -1.43 18.68 8.15
N ALA A 38 -2.35 19.64 8.08
CA ALA A 38 -3.26 19.97 9.17
C ALA A 38 -4.42 18.96 9.26
N ALA A 39 -5.01 18.60 8.12
CA ALA A 39 -6.03 17.57 8.03
C ALA A 39 -5.45 16.13 8.07
N ALA A 40 -4.13 15.99 7.93
CA ALA A 40 -3.44 14.72 7.78
C ALA A 40 -4.03 13.87 6.64
N THR A 41 -4.19 14.49 5.47
CA THR A 41 -4.75 13.84 4.27
C THR A 41 -3.90 14.08 3.04
N ILE A 42 -3.78 13.05 2.19
CA ILE A 42 -3.16 13.14 0.87
C ILE A 42 -4.21 12.82 -0.20
N GLU A 43 -4.31 13.67 -1.19
CA GLU A 43 -5.11 13.42 -2.39
C GLU A 43 -4.18 13.00 -3.54
N VAL A 44 -4.55 11.92 -4.22
CA VAL A 44 -3.79 11.35 -5.35
C VAL A 44 -4.73 11.05 -6.50
N GLU A 45 -4.25 11.30 -7.72
CA GLU A 45 -4.83 10.83 -8.96
C GLU A 45 -4.22 9.46 -9.29
N GLU A 46 -5.06 8.41 -9.32
CA GLU A 46 -4.59 7.02 -9.45
C GLU A 46 -4.06 6.74 -10.85
N TYR A 47 -2.96 5.98 -10.90
CA TYR A 47 -2.37 5.49 -12.13
C TYR A 47 -2.69 4.01 -12.32
N ASP A 48 -2.83 3.60 -13.57
CA ASP A 48 -2.98 2.20 -13.94
C ASP A 48 -1.65 1.43 -13.82
N ILE A 49 -1.72 0.13 -14.07
CA ILE A 49 -0.54 -0.76 -14.05
C ILE A 49 0.13 -0.89 -15.42
N ASN A 50 -0.28 -0.10 -16.41
CA ASN A 50 0.23 -0.19 -17.77
C ASN A 50 1.46 0.71 -17.92
N PHE A 51 2.65 0.15 -17.72
CA PHE A 51 3.89 0.92 -17.80
C PHE A 51 4.38 1.06 -19.25
N SER A 52 4.90 2.24 -19.59
CA SER A 52 5.55 2.51 -20.87
C SER A 52 6.80 3.37 -20.69
N LYS A 53 7.57 3.58 -21.77
CA LYS A 53 8.76 4.45 -21.71
C LYS A 53 8.40 5.90 -21.37
N ASP A 54 7.28 6.38 -21.89
CA ASP A 54 6.79 7.74 -21.65
C ASP A 54 6.03 7.85 -20.30
N HIS A 55 5.48 6.72 -19.83
CA HIS A 55 4.74 6.60 -18.57
C HIS A 55 5.35 5.52 -17.66
N PRO A 56 6.55 5.76 -17.07
CA PRO A 56 7.25 4.76 -16.25
C PRO A 56 6.52 4.40 -14.96
N TYR A 57 5.54 5.21 -14.56
CA TYR A 57 4.74 5.03 -13.35
C TYR A 57 3.29 4.60 -13.61
N GLY A 58 2.90 4.35 -14.87
CA GLY A 58 1.53 4.07 -15.27
C GLY A 58 0.83 5.31 -15.85
N HIS A 59 -0.33 5.08 -16.44
CA HIS A 59 -1.15 6.14 -17.05
C HIS A 59 -2.18 6.65 -16.05
N SER A 60 -2.51 7.95 -16.13
CA SER A 60 -3.59 8.47 -15.31
C SER A 60 -4.93 7.80 -15.65
N THR A 61 -5.64 7.38 -14.61
CA THR A 61 -7.01 6.86 -14.70
C THR A 61 -8.07 7.95 -14.55
N GLY A 62 -7.67 9.16 -14.11
CA GLY A 62 -8.58 10.24 -13.74
C GLY A 62 -9.33 10.03 -12.41
N ILE A 63 -9.13 8.89 -11.73
CA ILE A 63 -9.74 8.61 -10.44
C ILE A 63 -8.99 9.36 -9.35
N ARG A 64 -9.71 10.09 -8.51
CA ARG A 64 -9.14 10.79 -7.35
C ARG A 64 -9.45 10.03 -6.08
N SER A 65 -8.42 9.82 -5.27
CA SER A 65 -8.54 9.12 -4.01
C SER A 65 -7.92 9.93 -2.88
N LEU A 66 -8.68 10.02 -1.79
CA LEU A 66 -8.27 10.70 -0.57
C LEU A 66 -7.84 9.67 0.46
N PHE A 67 -6.64 9.86 1.01
CA PHE A 67 -6.04 8.98 2.00
C PHE A 67 -5.83 9.72 3.32
N ASN A 68 -6.29 9.12 4.41
CA ASN A 68 -5.95 9.58 5.74
C ASN A 68 -4.54 9.07 6.08
N VAL A 69 -3.62 9.98 6.39
CA VAL A 69 -2.21 9.68 6.67
C VAL A 69 -1.83 9.89 8.13
N LYS A 70 -2.80 10.05 9.03
CA LYS A 70 -2.57 10.37 10.45
C LYS A 70 -1.64 9.38 11.16
N GLU A 71 -1.72 8.10 10.82
CA GLU A 71 -0.89 7.03 11.40
C GLU A 71 0.13 6.48 10.39
N ALA A 72 0.21 7.08 9.20
CA ALA A 72 1.01 6.55 8.10
C ALA A 72 2.50 6.80 8.31
N LYS A 73 3.33 5.84 7.93
CA LYS A 73 4.78 6.05 7.79
C LYS A 73 5.05 6.76 6.48
N ILE A 74 5.36 8.05 6.54
CA ILE A 74 5.70 8.86 5.36
C ILE A 74 7.23 8.83 5.18
N GLY A 75 7.68 8.47 3.96
CA GLY A 75 9.09 8.53 3.57
C GLY A 75 9.53 9.96 3.28
N ILE A 76 9.93 10.23 2.03
CA ILE A 76 10.22 11.60 1.57
C ILE A 76 8.91 12.38 1.50
N THR A 77 8.89 13.60 2.03
CA THR A 77 7.72 14.48 2.06
C THR A 77 7.11 14.63 0.65
N PRO A 78 5.81 14.32 0.48
CA PRO A 78 5.10 14.51 -0.77
C PRO A 78 4.94 15.99 -1.13
N GLU A 79 5.14 16.32 -2.40
CA GLU A 79 4.77 17.60 -2.99
C GLU A 79 3.79 17.38 -4.16
N THR A 80 3.02 18.41 -4.50
CA THR A 80 2.12 18.35 -5.66
C THR A 80 2.92 18.06 -6.93
N GLY A 81 2.46 17.05 -7.69
CA GLY A 81 3.13 16.58 -8.91
C GLY A 81 4.07 15.39 -8.70
N ASP A 82 4.44 15.06 -7.47
CA ASP A 82 5.19 13.84 -7.18
C ASP A 82 4.36 12.58 -7.46
N VAL A 83 5.03 11.48 -7.77
CA VAL A 83 4.40 10.17 -7.87
C VAL A 83 4.56 9.45 -6.53
N LEU A 84 3.44 9.08 -5.94
CA LEU A 84 3.38 8.38 -4.67
C LEU A 84 2.92 6.94 -4.88
N ARG A 85 3.46 6.05 -4.06
CA ARG A 85 2.94 4.70 -3.84
C ARG A 85 2.48 4.61 -2.39
N ILE A 86 1.19 4.41 -2.18
CA ILE A 86 0.55 4.42 -0.87
C ILE A 86 0.02 3.01 -0.59
N ALA A 87 0.53 2.39 0.46
CA ALA A 87 -0.08 1.19 1.04
C ALA A 87 -1.14 1.64 2.04
N TYR A 88 -2.35 1.10 1.96
CA TYR A 88 -3.47 1.51 2.78
C TYR A 88 -4.37 0.33 3.14
N ASP A 89 -5.23 0.57 4.13
CA ASP A 89 -6.31 -0.30 4.53
C ASP A 89 -7.64 0.46 4.40
N VAL A 90 -8.74 -0.24 4.19
CA VAL A 90 -10.07 0.37 4.11
C VAL A 90 -10.79 0.15 5.43
N LYS A 91 -10.89 1.21 6.24
CA LYS A 91 -11.64 1.19 7.50
C LYS A 91 -12.97 1.92 7.31
N GLY A 92 -14.04 1.15 7.14
CA GLY A 92 -15.37 1.70 6.82
C GLY A 92 -15.34 2.34 5.43
N SER A 93 -15.55 3.66 5.36
CA SER A 93 -15.50 4.44 4.12
C SER A 93 -14.18 5.19 3.91
N GLN A 94 -13.20 5.02 4.80
CA GLN A 94 -11.94 5.77 4.77
C GLN A 94 -10.78 4.88 4.33
N LYS A 95 -9.99 5.39 3.38
CA LYS A 95 -8.70 4.79 3.01
C LYS A 95 -7.64 5.28 4.00
N MET A 96 -7.23 4.39 4.91
CA MET A 96 -6.24 4.65 5.96
C MET A 96 -4.86 4.25 5.46
N ALA A 97 -4.01 5.23 5.15
CA ALA A 97 -2.65 4.95 4.71
C ALA A 97 -1.83 4.35 5.85
N LEU A 98 -1.09 3.30 5.52
CA LEU A 98 -0.12 2.63 6.40
C LEU A 98 1.29 3.12 6.07
N LYS A 99 1.59 3.32 4.79
CA LYS A 99 2.91 3.77 4.32
C LYS A 99 2.78 4.59 3.04
N VAL A 100 3.44 5.75 3.01
CA VAL A 100 3.51 6.63 1.85
C VAL A 100 4.95 6.68 1.36
N MET A 101 5.16 6.29 0.11
CA MET A 101 6.47 6.26 -0.55
C MET A 101 6.45 7.21 -1.74
N ASN A 102 7.36 8.19 -1.75
CA ASN A 102 7.53 9.09 -2.89
C ASN A 102 8.48 8.44 -3.90
N VAL A 103 7.92 7.79 -4.92
CA VAL A 103 8.70 6.98 -5.87
C VAL A 103 9.46 7.84 -6.86
N SER A 104 8.90 8.97 -7.30
CA SER A 104 9.58 9.89 -8.22
C SER A 104 10.86 10.47 -7.60
N LYS A 105 10.80 10.92 -6.34
CA LYS A 105 11.99 11.43 -5.64
C LYS A 105 12.99 10.33 -5.28
N GLN A 106 12.52 9.14 -4.89
CA GLN A 106 13.40 8.01 -4.61
C GLN A 106 14.20 7.55 -5.83
N ASP A 107 13.58 7.58 -7.01
CA ASP A 107 14.26 7.19 -8.25
C ASP A 107 15.29 8.24 -8.69
N LEU A 108 15.00 9.54 -8.47
CA LEU A 108 15.97 10.61 -8.70
C LEU A 108 17.20 10.49 -7.80
N SER A 109 17.03 10.14 -6.53
CA SER A 109 18.16 9.99 -5.58
C SER A 109 19.07 8.77 -5.86
N LYS A 110 18.66 7.85 -6.74
CA LYS A 110 19.45 6.66 -7.13
C LYS A 110 20.28 6.85 -8.39
N LYS A 111 20.04 7.92 -9.15
CA LYS A 111 20.84 8.31 -10.32
C LYS A 111 22.02 9.17 -9.89
#